data_AF-A0A9D8EJL4-F1
#
_entry.id   AF-A0A9D8EJL4-F1
#
_cell.length_a   1.000
_cell.length_b   1.000
_cell.length_c   1.000
_cell.angle_alpha   90.00
_cell.angle_beta   90.00
_cell.angle_gamma   90.00
#
_symmetry.space_group_name_H-M   'P 1'
#
loop_
_entity.id
_entity.type
_entity.pdbx_description
1 polymer ?
#
loop_
_entity_poly.entity_id
_entity_poly.type
_entity_poly.pdbx_seq_one_letter_code
_entity_poly.pdbx_strand_id
1 'polypeptide(L)'
;MDYTKYHERYSRQILFSQIQKQGQKKLSESKVTIIGCGGLGSNTANNLVRAGVGFIRIIDKDKIELSNLQRQQLFDEEDIKKELPKVIAAKNKLNLINPDIEIDAVAGSVNKKNIKKYIKDVDLVLDGTDNFITRFIINNACVENNIPWIFGAVAASYGMVCSIISGLEY
;
A
#
# COMPACT_ATOMS: atom_id res chain seq x y z
N MET A 1 -7.78 10.59 -17.50
CA MET A 1 -8.90 10.38 -16.55
C MET A 1 -10.12 11.12 -17.06
N ASP A 2 -11.27 10.44 -17.18
CA ASP A 2 -12.53 11.12 -17.49
C ASP A 2 -12.90 12.04 -16.33
N TYR A 3 -13.00 13.34 -16.61
CA TYR A 3 -13.23 14.38 -15.60
C TYR A 3 -14.57 14.18 -14.89
N THR A 4 -15.59 13.69 -15.60
CA THR A 4 -16.93 13.41 -15.03
C THR A 4 -16.86 12.25 -14.05
N LYS A 5 -16.20 11.17 -14.45
CA LYS A 5 -15.98 9.97 -13.62
C LYS A 5 -15.14 10.28 -12.36
N TYR A 6 -14.12 11.13 -12.46
CA TYR A 6 -13.31 11.57 -11.30
C TYR A 6 -14.18 12.26 -10.24
N HIS A 7 -14.96 13.26 -10.65
CA HIS A 7 -15.79 14.04 -9.74
C HIS A 7 -16.89 13.19 -9.10
N GLU A 8 -17.51 12.29 -9.87
CA GLU A 8 -18.51 11.37 -9.35
C GLU A 8 -17.91 10.43 -8.28
N ARG A 9 -16.79 9.77 -8.61
CA ARG A 9 -16.12 8.79 -7.73
C ARG A 9 -15.69 9.39 -6.39
N TYR A 10 -15.10 10.58 -6.40
CA TYR A 10 -14.55 11.21 -5.20
C TYR A 10 -15.45 12.28 -4.58
N SER A 11 -16.68 12.44 -5.09
CA SER A 11 -17.64 13.46 -4.62
C SER A 11 -17.74 13.52 -3.08
N ARG A 12 -17.90 12.36 -2.42
CA ARG A 12 -18.01 12.26 -0.96
C ARG A 12 -16.71 12.64 -0.22
N GLN A 13 -15.55 12.33 -0.79
CA GLN A 13 -14.24 12.69 -0.21
C GLN A 13 -14.00 14.21 -0.37
N ILE A 14 -14.34 14.77 -1.54
CA ILE A 14 -14.23 16.20 -1.84
C ILE A 14 -15.17 17.05 -0.97
N LEU A 15 -16.32 16.53 -0.56
CA LEU A 15 -17.22 17.25 0.35
C LEU A 15 -16.69 17.37 1.78
N PHE A 16 -15.75 16.52 2.19
CA PHE A 16 -15.15 16.57 3.51
C PHE A 16 -14.16 17.74 3.61
N SER A 17 -14.34 18.62 4.60
CA SER A 17 -13.65 19.90 4.67
C SER A 17 -12.13 19.80 4.87
N GLN A 18 -11.62 18.69 5.39
CA GLN A 18 -10.20 18.43 5.57
C GLN A 18 -9.52 17.88 4.30
N ILE A 19 -10.30 17.40 3.31
CA ILE A 19 -9.77 16.93 2.02
C ILE A 19 -10.05 17.99 0.96
N GLN A 20 -11.31 18.27 0.65
CA GLN A 20 -11.71 19.18 -0.42
C GLN A 20 -11.11 18.81 -1.79
N LYS A 21 -11.29 19.67 -2.80
CA LYS A 21 -10.70 19.46 -4.14
C LYS A 21 -9.17 19.38 -4.09
N GLN A 22 -8.54 20.18 -3.24
CA GLN A 22 -7.08 20.27 -3.15
C GLN A 22 -6.47 19.02 -2.51
N GLY A 23 -7.05 18.48 -1.43
CA GLY A 23 -6.61 17.24 -0.81
C GLY A 23 -6.81 16.05 -1.72
N GLN A 24 -7.92 15.98 -2.45
CA GLN A 24 -8.12 14.91 -3.44
C GLN A 24 -7.08 14.98 -4.57
N LYS A 25 -6.75 16.19 -5.04
CA LYS A 25 -5.67 16.39 -6.00
C LYS A 25 -4.33 15.91 -5.44
N LYS A 26 -4.00 16.26 -4.18
CA LYS A 26 -2.78 15.78 -3.51
C LYS A 26 -2.72 14.25 -3.44
N LEU A 27 -3.83 13.58 -3.08
CA LEU A 27 -3.92 12.12 -3.11
C LEU A 27 -3.60 11.59 -4.51
N SER A 28 -4.23 12.16 -5.55
CA SER A 28 -4.00 11.73 -6.94
C SER A 28 -2.57 11.95 -7.47
N GLU A 29 -1.81 12.83 -6.83
CA GLU A 29 -0.40 13.09 -7.17
C GLU A 29 0.57 12.30 -6.28
N SER A 30 0.07 11.72 -5.18
CA SER A 30 0.87 10.98 -4.21
C SER A 30 1.27 9.59 -4.69
N LYS A 31 2.45 9.16 -4.26
CA LYS A 31 3.07 7.87 -4.56
C LYS A 31 3.36 7.14 -3.26
N VAL A 32 2.85 5.92 -3.12
CA VAL A 32 2.99 5.12 -1.91
C VAL A 32 3.66 3.79 -2.21
N THR A 33 4.60 3.37 -1.37
CA THR A 33 5.12 1.99 -1.39
C THR A 33 4.58 1.20 -0.21
N ILE A 34 3.98 0.05 -0.49
CA ILE A 34 3.49 -0.92 0.49
C ILE A 34 4.43 -2.13 0.47
N ILE A 35 5.01 -2.44 1.62
CA ILE A 35 5.89 -3.61 1.79
C ILE A 35 5.13 -4.66 2.60
N GLY A 36 4.90 -5.82 1.97
CA GLY A 36 4.00 -6.87 2.45
C GLY A 36 2.58 -6.66 1.91
N CYS A 37 2.03 -7.71 1.28
CA CYS A 37 0.68 -7.76 0.72
C CYS A 37 -0.19 -8.80 1.44
N GLY A 38 0.08 -9.04 2.73
CA GLY A 38 -0.77 -9.84 3.61
C GLY A 38 -2.02 -9.08 4.07
N GLY A 39 -2.62 -9.47 5.19
CA GLY A 39 -3.91 -8.91 5.64
C GLY A 39 -3.87 -7.39 5.90
N LEU A 40 -2.75 -6.86 6.40
CA LEU A 40 -2.58 -5.41 6.55
C LEU A 40 -2.40 -4.75 5.19
N GLY A 41 -1.35 -5.14 4.46
CA GLY A 41 -0.98 -4.48 3.21
C GLY A 41 -2.05 -4.56 2.11
N SER A 42 -2.76 -5.68 1.97
CA SER A 42 -3.82 -5.83 0.97
C SER A 42 -5.02 -4.92 1.27
N ASN A 43 -5.40 -4.80 2.55
CA ASN A 43 -6.49 -3.91 2.97
C ASN A 43 -6.09 -2.44 2.83
N THR A 44 -4.86 -2.10 3.20
CA THR A 44 -4.33 -0.75 3.01
C THR A 44 -4.28 -0.37 1.54
N ALA A 45 -3.78 -1.25 0.67
CA ALA A 45 -3.79 -1.01 -0.78
C ALA A 45 -5.20 -0.77 -1.32
N ASN A 46 -6.17 -1.60 -0.91
CA ASN A 46 -7.57 -1.46 -1.29
C ASN A 46 -8.13 -0.08 -0.91
N ASN A 47 -7.87 0.36 0.32
CA ASN A 47 -8.30 1.68 0.80
C ASN A 47 -7.64 2.82 0.03
N LEU A 48 -6.32 2.77 -0.23
CA LEU A 48 -5.62 3.82 -0.97
C LEU A 48 -6.09 3.93 -2.44
N VAL A 49 -6.33 2.79 -3.09
CA VAL A 49 -6.88 2.76 -4.45
C VAL A 49 -8.27 3.40 -4.51
N ARG A 50 -9.11 3.15 -3.50
CA ARG A 50 -10.43 3.77 -3.38
C ARG A 50 -10.37 5.24 -2.98
N ALA A 51 -9.35 5.64 -2.23
CA ALA A 51 -9.07 7.04 -1.88
C ALA A 51 -8.48 7.83 -3.05
N GLY A 52 -8.04 7.15 -4.12
CA GLY A 52 -7.51 7.81 -5.30
C GLY A 52 -6.04 8.22 -5.18
N VAL A 53 -5.23 7.48 -4.42
CA VAL A 53 -3.77 7.65 -4.43
C VAL A 53 -3.23 7.31 -5.81
N GLY A 54 -2.55 8.25 -6.47
CA GLY A 54 -2.20 8.14 -7.90
C GLY A 54 -1.31 6.96 -8.27
N PHE A 55 -0.36 6.62 -7.39
CA PHE A 55 0.58 5.52 -7.61
C PHE A 55 0.75 4.68 -6.36
N ILE A 56 0.67 3.36 -6.51
CA ILE A 56 0.90 2.41 -5.43
C ILE A 56 1.83 1.30 -5.92
N ARG A 57 3.02 1.24 -5.30
CA ARG A 57 3.92 0.09 -5.42
C ARG A 57 3.61 -0.91 -4.32
N ILE A 58 3.46 -2.18 -4.68
CA ILE A 58 3.21 -3.27 -3.73
C ILE A 58 4.32 -4.31 -3.89
N ILE A 59 5.02 -4.61 -2.80
CA ILE A 59 6.14 -5.56 -2.79
C ILE A 59 5.81 -6.71 -1.84
N ASP A 60 5.78 -7.92 -2.37
CA ASP A 60 5.64 -9.15 -1.62
C ASP A 60 6.27 -10.29 -2.43
N LYS A 61 6.85 -11.28 -1.76
CA LYS A 61 7.55 -12.41 -2.40
C LYS A 61 6.67 -13.65 -2.52
N ASP A 62 5.57 -13.71 -1.78
CA ASP A 62 4.79 -14.91 -1.55
C ASP A 62 3.75 -15.15 -2.65
N LYS A 63 3.22 -16.37 -2.68
CA LYS A 63 1.97 -16.73 -3.36
C LYS A 63 0.80 -16.66 -2.38
N ILE A 64 -0.42 -16.81 -2.90
CA ILE A 64 -1.64 -16.89 -2.07
C ILE A 64 -1.85 -18.34 -1.63
N GLU A 65 -2.16 -18.53 -0.36
CA GLU A 65 -2.49 -19.83 0.22
C GLU A 65 -3.93 -19.84 0.75
N LEU A 66 -4.58 -21.00 0.79
CA LEU A 66 -5.96 -21.12 1.29
C LEU A 66 -6.10 -20.59 2.74
N SER A 67 -5.10 -20.87 3.59
CA SER A 67 -5.02 -20.40 4.98
C SER A 67 -4.98 -18.87 5.12
N ASN A 68 -4.67 -18.16 4.04
CA ASN A 68 -4.56 -16.71 4.02
C ASN A 68 -5.92 -16.03 3.79
N LEU A 69 -6.86 -16.71 3.13
CA LEU A 69 -8.14 -16.11 2.69
C LEU A 69 -9.02 -15.61 3.85
N GLN A 70 -8.92 -16.22 5.04
CA GLN A 70 -9.69 -15.78 6.22
C GLN A 70 -9.40 -14.33 6.66
N ARG A 71 -8.22 -13.79 6.32
CA ARG A 71 -7.81 -12.41 6.70
C ARG A 71 -7.35 -11.53 5.54
N GLN A 72 -7.09 -12.11 4.37
CA GLN A 72 -6.60 -11.38 3.19
C GLN A 72 -7.74 -11.20 2.19
N GLN A 73 -8.69 -10.31 2.54
CA GLN A 73 -9.97 -10.13 1.83
C GLN A 73 -9.86 -9.69 0.37
N LEU A 74 -8.68 -9.28 -0.10
CA LEU A 74 -8.47 -8.90 -1.49
C LEU A 74 -8.44 -10.12 -2.43
N PHE A 75 -8.12 -11.31 -1.91
CA PHE A 75 -7.90 -12.52 -2.70
C PHE A 75 -9.04 -13.52 -2.56
N ASP A 76 -9.18 -14.39 -3.56
CA ASP A 76 -10.13 -15.50 -3.55
C ASP A 76 -9.50 -16.80 -4.07
N GLU A 77 -10.29 -17.89 -4.06
CA GLU A 77 -9.83 -19.21 -4.52
C GLU A 77 -9.46 -19.25 -6.01
N GLU A 78 -9.99 -18.33 -6.83
CA GLU A 78 -9.61 -18.27 -8.24
C GLU A 78 -8.16 -17.82 -8.40
N ASP A 79 -7.70 -16.89 -7.56
CA ASP A 79 -6.31 -16.43 -7.55
C ASP A 79 -5.34 -17.56 -7.16
N ILE A 80 -5.77 -18.47 -6.27
CA ILE A 80 -5.02 -19.67 -5.90
C ILE A 80 -4.91 -20.62 -7.09
N LYS A 81 -6.04 -20.89 -7.77
CA LYS A 81 -6.08 -21.79 -8.95
C LYS A 81 -5.18 -21.31 -10.08
N LYS A 82 -5.01 -19.99 -10.24
CA LYS A 82 -4.14 -19.37 -11.24
C LYS A 82 -2.66 -19.34 -10.83
N GLU A 83 -2.34 -19.73 -9.60
CA GLU A 83 -0.99 -19.71 -9.01
C GLU A 83 -0.24 -18.37 -9.17
N LEU A 84 -0.98 -17.25 -9.18
CA LEU A 84 -0.39 -15.94 -9.38
C LEU A 84 0.49 -15.55 -8.17
N PRO A 85 1.60 -14.83 -8.39
CA PRO A 85 2.25 -14.12 -7.30
C PRO A 85 1.25 -13.19 -6.61
N LYS A 86 1.33 -13.09 -5.28
CA LYS A 86 0.35 -12.35 -4.46
C LYS A 86 0.16 -10.91 -4.93
N VAL A 87 1.26 -10.22 -5.27
CA VAL A 87 1.23 -8.85 -5.80
C VAL A 87 0.56 -8.71 -7.17
N ILE A 88 0.63 -9.74 -8.02
CA ILE A 88 0.01 -9.74 -9.35
C ILE A 88 -1.50 -9.91 -9.21
N ALA A 89 -1.94 -10.85 -8.37
CA ALA A 89 -3.34 -10.98 -8.00
C ALA A 89 -3.88 -9.67 -7.39
N ALA A 90 -3.11 -9.04 -6.49
CA ALA A 90 -3.49 -7.76 -5.89
C ALA A 90 -3.66 -6.69 -6.95
N LYS A 91 -2.69 -6.52 -7.86
CA LYS A 91 -2.78 -5.57 -8.98
C LYS A 91 -4.02 -5.81 -9.84
N ASN A 92 -4.30 -7.06 -10.20
CA ASN A 92 -5.48 -7.40 -11.01
C ASN A 92 -6.78 -6.97 -10.30
N LYS A 93 -6.94 -7.32 -9.02
CA LYS A 93 -8.15 -6.96 -8.25
C LYS A 93 -8.26 -5.46 -8.02
N LEU A 94 -7.16 -4.78 -7.72
CA LEU A 94 -7.13 -3.33 -7.50
C LEU A 94 -7.44 -2.53 -8.78
N ASN A 95 -6.96 -2.98 -9.95
CA ASN A 95 -7.29 -2.36 -11.24
C ASN A 95 -8.79 -2.47 -11.57
N LEU A 96 -9.47 -3.54 -11.14
CA LEU A 96 -10.93 -3.66 -11.26
C LEU A 96 -11.65 -2.65 -10.35
N ILE A 97 -11.08 -2.32 -9.19
CA ILE A 97 -11.66 -1.35 -8.25
C ILE A 97 -11.50 0.08 -8.79
N ASN A 98 -10.30 0.44 -9.24
CA ASN A 98 -10.02 1.76 -9.79
C ASN A 98 -8.92 1.70 -10.86
N PRO A 99 -9.29 1.66 -12.15
CA PRO A 99 -8.31 1.55 -13.25
C PRO A 99 -7.54 2.85 -13.51
N ASP A 100 -7.92 3.95 -12.86
CA ASP A 100 -7.24 5.25 -13.00
C ASP A 100 -5.98 5.35 -12.13
N ILE A 101 -5.71 4.34 -11.28
CA ILE A 101 -4.57 4.29 -10.37
C ILE A 101 -3.45 3.46 -10.96
N GLU A 102 -2.22 3.95 -10.90
CA GLU A 102 -1.04 3.21 -11.33
C GLU A 102 -0.61 2.21 -10.24
N ILE A 103 -0.73 0.92 -10.53
CA ILE A 103 -0.28 -0.15 -9.62
C ILE A 103 1.02 -0.79 -10.14
N ASP A 104 2.09 -0.64 -9.37
CA ASP A 104 3.38 -1.27 -9.60
C ASP A 104 3.53 -2.51 -8.69
N ALA A 105 3.42 -3.70 -9.27
CA ALA A 105 3.45 -4.97 -8.54
C ALA A 105 4.83 -5.62 -8.66
N VAL A 106 5.53 -5.75 -7.53
CA VAL A 106 6.90 -6.26 -7.47
C VAL A 106 6.93 -7.57 -6.70
N ALA A 107 7.05 -8.68 -7.42
CA ALA A 107 7.19 -10.01 -6.82
C ALA A 107 8.62 -10.19 -6.32
N GLY A 108 8.87 -9.90 -5.04
CA GLY A 108 10.23 -9.94 -4.50
C GLY A 108 10.32 -9.65 -3.00
N SER A 109 11.44 -10.07 -2.41
CA SER A 109 11.75 -9.79 -1.00
C SER A 109 12.43 -8.43 -0.83
N VAL A 110 12.20 -7.79 0.30
CA VAL A 110 12.92 -6.58 0.72
C VAL A 110 14.19 -6.95 1.50
N ASN A 111 15.31 -6.29 1.18
CA ASN A 111 16.57 -6.40 1.91
C ASN A 111 17.38 -5.09 1.78
N LYS A 112 18.51 -5.01 2.49
CA LYS A 112 19.38 -3.81 2.50
C LYS A 112 19.89 -3.39 1.12
N LYS A 113 20.02 -4.33 0.16
CA LYS A 113 20.55 -4.04 -1.18
C LYS A 113 19.50 -3.43 -2.12
N ASN A 114 18.21 -3.71 -1.90
CA ASN A 114 17.15 -3.30 -2.82
C ASN A 114 16.14 -2.31 -2.24
N ILE A 115 16.07 -2.13 -0.91
CA ILE A 115 15.09 -1.25 -0.28
C ILE A 115 15.13 0.18 -0.84
N LYS A 116 16.32 0.75 -1.06
CA LYS A 116 16.48 2.10 -1.62
C LYS A 116 15.89 2.24 -3.01
N LYS A 117 15.94 1.19 -3.82
CA LYS A 117 15.27 1.16 -5.14
C LYS A 117 13.75 1.17 -4.98
N TYR A 118 13.24 0.43 -4.01
CA TYR A 118 11.81 0.26 -3.81
C TYR A 118 11.11 1.49 -3.25
N ILE A 119 11.77 2.23 -2.36
CA ILE A 119 11.24 3.48 -1.78
C ILE A 119 11.68 4.72 -2.54
N LYS A 120 12.28 4.56 -3.72
CA LYS A 120 12.71 5.70 -4.53
C LYS A 120 11.48 6.45 -5.06
N ASP A 121 11.53 7.78 -4.98
CA ASP A 121 10.54 8.70 -5.56
C ASP A 121 9.11 8.47 -5.04
N VAL A 122 8.96 8.03 -3.78
CA VAL A 122 7.66 7.89 -3.11
C VAL A 122 7.53 8.83 -1.92
N ASP A 123 6.29 9.23 -1.62
CA ASP A 123 5.97 10.18 -0.56
C ASP A 123 5.75 9.51 0.80
N LEU A 124 5.45 8.20 0.80
CA LEU A 124 5.11 7.43 2.00
C LEU A 124 5.44 5.94 1.81
N VAL A 125 5.97 5.33 2.88
CA VAL A 125 6.14 3.88 2.98
C VAL A 125 5.18 3.32 4.02
N LEU A 126 4.49 2.23 3.66
CA LEU A 126 3.58 1.49 4.53
C LEU A 126 4.13 0.07 4.74
N ASP A 127 4.38 -0.29 5.98
CA ASP A 127 4.86 -1.62 6.37
C ASP A 127 3.69 -2.49 6.85
N GLY A 128 3.32 -3.44 6.00
CA GLY A 128 2.38 -4.51 6.28
C GLY A 128 3.05 -5.87 6.54
N THR A 129 4.35 -5.87 6.86
CA THR A 129 5.10 -7.09 7.18
C THR A 129 4.94 -7.50 8.64
N ASP A 130 5.16 -8.77 8.91
CA ASP A 130 5.17 -9.39 10.24
C ASP A 130 6.60 -9.71 10.73
N ASN A 131 7.62 -9.19 10.03
CA ASN A 131 9.02 -9.54 10.26
C ASN A 131 9.83 -8.38 10.83
N PHE A 132 10.34 -8.55 12.06
CA PHE A 132 11.15 -7.55 12.74
C PHE A 132 12.40 -7.13 11.95
N ILE A 133 13.12 -8.06 11.32
CA ILE A 133 14.34 -7.75 10.56
C ILE A 133 14.00 -6.86 9.35
N THR A 134 12.92 -7.19 8.63
CA THR A 134 12.44 -6.37 7.51
C THR A 134 12.04 -4.98 8.00
N ARG A 135 11.34 -4.90 9.14
CA ARG A 135 10.94 -3.63 9.75
C ARG A 135 12.14 -2.72 10.05
N PHE A 136 13.23 -3.25 10.60
CA PHE A 136 14.47 -2.48 10.80
C PHE A 136 15.10 -1.99 9.50
N ILE A 137 15.07 -2.82 8.44
CA ILE A 137 15.58 -2.43 7.12
C ILE A 137 14.75 -1.28 6.53
N ILE A 138 13.42 -1.35 6.66
CA ILE A 138 12.51 -0.29 6.21
C ILE A 138 12.77 1.00 6.98
N ASN A 139 12.81 0.93 8.33
CA ASN A 139 13.07 2.08 9.19
C ASN A 139 14.34 2.82 8.78
N ASN A 140 15.47 2.10 8.69
CA ASN A 140 16.75 2.72 8.38
C ASN A 140 16.72 3.38 7.00
N ALA A 141 16.13 2.71 6.01
CA ALA A 141 16.02 3.28 4.67
C ALA A 141 15.11 4.51 4.63
N CYS A 142 14.00 4.53 5.38
CA CYS A 142 13.09 5.67 5.42
C CYS A 142 13.72 6.87 6.13
N VAL A 143 14.42 6.65 7.25
CA VAL A 143 15.17 7.69 7.97
C VAL A 143 16.29 8.26 7.08
N GLU A 144 17.10 7.41 6.44
CA GLU A 144 18.18 7.83 5.56
C GLU A 144 17.72 8.67 4.36
N ASN A 145 16.47 8.49 3.90
CA ASN A 145 15.92 9.16 2.72
C ASN A 145 14.88 10.24 3.07
N ASN A 146 14.67 10.54 4.36
CA ASN A 146 13.64 11.45 4.85
C ASN A 146 12.22 11.13 4.33
N ILE A 147 11.87 9.84 4.26
CA ILE A 147 10.55 9.40 3.82
C ILE A 147 9.73 9.04 5.06
N PRO A 148 8.49 9.56 5.21
CA PRO A 148 7.57 9.11 6.25
C PRO A 148 7.29 7.62 6.15
N TRP A 149 7.21 6.97 7.30
CA TRP A 149 6.98 5.54 7.40
C TRP A 149 5.90 5.25 8.43
N ILE A 150 4.90 4.45 8.05
CA ILE A 150 3.86 3.96 8.95
C ILE A 150 3.90 2.44 8.95
N PHE A 151 3.87 1.83 10.13
CA PHE A 151 3.77 0.38 10.26
C PHE A 151 2.60 -0.04 11.14
N GLY A 152 2.02 -1.17 10.78
CA GLY A 152 1.06 -1.88 11.61
C GLY A 152 1.64 -3.20 12.10
N ALA A 153 1.15 -3.69 13.24
CA ALA A 153 1.38 -5.07 13.68
C ALA A 153 0.13 -5.60 14.35
N VAL A 154 -0.12 -6.90 14.17
CA VAL A 154 -1.24 -7.61 14.78
C VAL A 154 -0.71 -8.90 15.40
N ALA A 155 -1.06 -9.15 16.65
CA ALA A 155 -0.73 -10.37 17.37
C ALA A 155 -1.95 -10.80 18.20
N ALA A 156 -2.54 -11.95 17.85
CA ALA A 156 -3.79 -12.43 18.43
C ALA A 156 -4.89 -11.34 18.42
N SER A 157 -5.36 -10.91 19.59
CA SER A 157 -6.40 -9.88 19.76
C SER A 157 -5.85 -8.45 19.85
N TYR A 158 -4.54 -8.25 19.70
CA TYR A 158 -3.90 -6.95 19.83
C TYR A 158 -3.43 -6.43 18.48
N GLY A 159 -3.63 -5.13 18.26
CA GLY A 159 -3.11 -4.40 17.12
C GLY A 159 -2.39 -3.14 17.56
N MET A 160 -1.42 -2.70 16.77
CA MET A 160 -0.77 -1.41 16.92
C MET A 160 -0.54 -0.75 15.56
N VAL A 161 -0.50 0.57 15.56
CA VAL A 161 -0.05 1.40 14.45
C VAL A 161 0.93 2.43 14.98
N CYS A 162 2.00 2.70 14.24
CA CYS A 162 2.96 3.73 14.58
C CYS A 162 3.35 4.50 13.32
N SER A 163 3.34 5.83 13.44
CA SER A 163 3.73 6.76 12.38
C SER A 163 5.05 7.40 12.76
N ILE A 164 6.06 7.23 11.91
CA ILE A 164 7.38 7.83 12.04
C ILE A 164 7.52 8.82 10.89
N ILE A 165 7.50 10.11 11.24
CA ILE A 165 7.60 11.20 10.28
C ILE A 165 9.02 11.71 10.32
N SER A 166 9.77 11.45 9.25
CA SER A 166 11.14 11.94 9.10
C SER A 166 11.14 13.46 8.93
N GLY A 167 12.01 14.16 9.66
CA GLY A 167 12.17 15.63 9.54
C GLY A 167 11.24 16.50 10.39
N LEU A 168 10.46 15.92 11.33
CA LEU A 168 9.84 16.71 12.39
C LEU A 168 10.87 16.95 13.50
N GLU A 169 11.37 18.17 13.60
CA GLU A 169 11.94 18.67 14.85
C GLU A 169 10.77 18.89 15.83
N TYR A 170 10.86 18.30 17.03
CA TYR A 170 9.91 18.52 18.12
C TYR A 170 10.32 19.75 18.95
#